data_AF-A0A2N5X864-F1
#
_entry.id   AF-A0A2N5X864-F1
#
_cell.length_a   1.000
_cell.length_b   1.000
_cell.length_c   1.000
_cell.angle_alpha   90.00
_cell.angle_beta   90.00
_cell.angle_gamma   90.00
#
_symmetry.space_group_name_H-M   'P 1'
#
loop_
_entity.id
_entity.type
_entity.pdbx_description
1 polymer ?
#
loop_
_entity_poly.entity_id
_entity_poly.type
_entity_poly.pdbx_seq_one_letter_code
_entity_poly.pdbx_strand_id
1 'polypeptide(L)'
;MYLMKKQQPVVTSITRARFPQKRKLLGLRGRQLGDVECCGIDLRSGEVKYIELTTPGQNIRIAWCRVGIDEPSGAFRLLGDAGYN
;
A
#
# COMPACT_ATOMS: atom_id res chain seq x y z
N MET A 1 -9.47 -0.23 -42.97
CA MET A 1 -8.93 -1.41 -42.26
C MET A 1 -8.29 -0.88 -40.96
N TYR A 2 -9.02 -0.90 -39.84
CA TYR A 2 -8.50 -0.35 -38.57
C TYR A 2 -7.96 -1.49 -37.71
N LEU A 3 -6.64 -1.49 -37.51
CA LEU A 3 -5.96 -2.44 -36.64
C LEU A 3 -6.21 -2.04 -35.18
N MET A 4 -7.23 -2.63 -34.55
CA MET A 4 -7.43 -2.49 -33.11
C MET A 4 -6.26 -3.14 -32.38
N LYS A 5 -5.34 -2.32 -31.83
CA LYS A 5 -4.34 -2.79 -30.87
C LYS A 5 -5.08 -3.31 -29.64
N LYS A 6 -5.20 -4.64 -29.53
CA LYS A 6 -5.59 -5.30 -28.28
C LYS A 6 -4.57 -4.87 -27.22
N GLN A 7 -4.98 -4.02 -26.29
CA GLN A 7 -4.21 -3.77 -25.06
C GLN A 7 -4.13 -5.11 -24.34
N GLN A 8 -3.00 -5.80 -24.48
CA GLN A 8 -2.71 -6.96 -23.66
C GLN A 8 -2.73 -6.50 -22.20
N PRO A 9 -3.45 -7.22 -21.31
CA PRO A 9 -3.44 -6.89 -19.89
C PRO A 9 -1.99 -6.96 -19.42
N VAL A 10 -1.50 -5.86 -18.88
CA VAL A 10 -0.18 -5.82 -18.22
C VAL A 10 -0.29 -6.78 -17.04
N VAL A 11 0.28 -7.98 -17.20
CA VAL A 11 0.39 -8.94 -16.10
C VAL A 11 1.34 -8.31 -15.09
N THR A 12 0.79 -7.65 -14.08
CA THR A 12 1.56 -7.04 -13.00
C THR A 12 2.08 -8.17 -12.11
N SER A 13 3.32 -8.57 -12.33
CA SER A 13 4.02 -9.53 -11.46
C SER A 13 4.32 -8.84 -10.13
N ILE A 14 3.38 -8.91 -9.18
CA ILE A 14 3.55 -8.35 -7.83
C ILE A 14 4.11 -9.44 -6.91
N THR A 15 5.21 -9.13 -6.22
CA THR A 15 5.75 -9.98 -5.15
C THR A 15 5.43 -9.38 -3.77
N ARG A 16 5.35 -10.25 -2.76
CA ARG A 16 5.15 -9.83 -1.37
C ARG A 16 6.52 -9.77 -0.68
N ALA A 17 6.87 -8.60 -0.16
CA ALA A 17 8.06 -8.40 0.67
C ALA A 17 7.66 -8.17 2.13
N ARG A 18 8.45 -8.70 3.07
CA ARG A 18 8.25 -8.49 4.51
C ARG A 18 9.12 -7.34 4.99
N PHE A 19 8.58 -6.51 5.88
CA PHE A 19 9.40 -5.54 6.60
C PHE A 19 10.24 -6.24 7.67
N PRO A 20 11.45 -5.74 7.97
CA PRO A 20 12.30 -6.32 9.02
C PRO A 20 11.70 -6.18 10.42
N GLN A 21 10.82 -5.19 10.61
CA GLN A 21 10.11 -4.94 11.85
C GLN A 21 8.65 -4.57 11.54
N LYS A 22 7.72 -4.95 12.43
CA LYS A 22 6.32 -4.54 12.30
C LYS A 22 6.22 -3.03 12.41
N ARG A 23 5.53 -2.41 11.46
CA ARG A 23 5.25 -0.96 11.49
C ARG A 23 3.80 -0.72 11.83
N LYS A 24 3.51 0.36 12.53
CA LYS A 24 2.13 0.74 12.83
C LYS A 24 1.53 1.47 11.64
N LEU A 25 0.25 1.24 11.37
CA LEU A 25 -0.53 2.14 10.53
C LEU A 25 -1.40 3.04 11.39
N LEU A 26 -1.25 4.34 11.21
CA LEU A 26 -2.04 5.39 11.83
C LEU A 26 -3.15 5.83 10.87
N GLY A 27 -4.38 5.95 11.37
CA GLY A 27 -5.49 6.54 10.65
C GLY A 27 -5.38 8.06 10.56
N LEU A 28 -6.37 8.69 9.91
CA LEU A 28 -6.42 10.14 9.67
C LEU A 28 -6.32 10.99 10.95
N ARG A 29 -6.78 10.45 12.09
CA ARG A 29 -6.75 11.11 13.40
C ARG A 29 -5.60 10.64 14.30
N GLY A 30 -4.57 10.00 13.73
CA GLY A 30 -3.41 9.49 14.48
C GLY A 30 -3.65 8.22 15.29
N ARG A 31 -4.87 7.68 15.33
CA ARG A 31 -5.17 6.40 16.01
C ARG A 31 -4.55 5.23 15.26
N GLN A 32 -3.90 4.31 15.98
CA GLN A 32 -3.42 3.05 15.40
C GLN A 32 -4.59 2.20 14.89
N LEU A 33 -4.52 1.78 13.64
CA LEU A 33 -5.49 0.90 12.98
C LEU A 33 -5.05 -0.57 13.00
N GLY A 34 -3.75 -0.82 13.03
CA GLY A 34 -3.17 -2.16 13.06
C GLY A 34 -1.69 -2.15 12.76
N ASP A 35 -1.15 -3.34 12.52
CA ASP A 35 0.26 -3.56 12.21
C ASP A 35 0.44 -3.90 10.73
N VAL A 36 1.54 -3.42 10.17
CA VAL A 36 1.96 -3.60 8.79
C VAL A 36 3.21 -4.47 8.80
N GLU A 37 3.07 -5.66 8.24
CA GLU A 37 4.15 -6.65 8.20
C GLU A 37 4.72 -6.84 6.80
N CYS A 38 3.92 -6.56 5.78
CA CYS A 38 4.27 -6.81 4.39
C CYS A 38 3.89 -5.65 3.47
N CYS A 39 4.54 -5.60 2.32
CA CYS A 39 4.15 -4.79 1.18
C CYS A 39 4.13 -5.60 -0.12
N GLY A 40 3.36 -5.12 -1.08
CA GLY A 40 3.38 -5.61 -2.46
C GLY A 40 4.29 -4.75 -3.31
N ILE A 41 5.28 -5.36 -3.95
CA ILE A 41 6.23 -4.71 -4.84
C ILE A 41 5.96 -5.19 -6.25
N ASP A 42 5.81 -4.26 -7.18
CA ASP A 42 5.79 -4.56 -8.61
C ASP A 42 7.20 -4.93 -9.07
N LEU A 43 7.39 -6.17 -9.52
CA LEU A 43 8.70 -6.69 -9.92
C LEU A 43 9.29 -6.02 -11.15
N ARG A 44 8.46 -5.38 -11.98
CA ARG A 44 8.94 -4.69 -13.18
C ARG A 44 9.48 -3.31 -12.86
N SER A 45 8.79 -2.57 -11.98
CA SER A 45 9.16 -1.19 -11.62
C SER A 45 10.00 -1.10 -10.34
N GLY A 46 9.99 -2.13 -9.50
CA GLY A 46 10.56 -2.08 -8.15
C GLY A 46 9.74 -1.23 -7.17
N GLU A 47 8.58 -0.72 -7.59
CA GLU A 47 7.76 0.17 -6.79
C GLU A 47 6.84 -0.57 -5.83
N VAL A 48 6.67 -0.01 -4.63
CA VAL A 48 5.65 -0.47 -3.70
C VAL A 48 4.28 -0.05 -4.22
N LYS A 49 3.38 -1.01 -4.41
CA LYS A 49 1.99 -0.78 -4.85
C LYS A 49 1.01 -0.77 -3.70
N TYR A 50 1.25 -1.55 -2.66
CA TYR A 50 0.41 -1.57 -1.46
C TYR A 50 1.21 -1.98 -0.22
N ILE A 51 0.67 -1.65 0.95
CA ILE A 51 1.02 -2.27 2.24
C ILE A 51 -0.11 -3.19 2.69
N GLU A 52 0.24 -4.23 3.45
CA GLU A 52 -0.72 -5.17 4.02
C GLU A 52 -0.85 -4.91 5.52
N LEU A 53 -2.03 -4.43 5.90
CA LEU A 53 -2.44 -4.23 7.28
C LEU A 53 -3.03 -5.53 7.83
N THR A 54 -2.41 -6.08 8.86
CA THR A 54 -2.92 -7.21 9.60
C THR A 54 -3.83 -6.69 10.71
N THR A 55 -5.09 -7.13 10.71
CA THR A 55 -6.08 -6.85 11.76
C THR A 55 -6.60 -8.17 12.34
N PRO A 56 -7.21 -8.17 13.55
CA PRO A 56 -7.88 -9.36 14.06
C PRO A 56 -8.96 -9.84 13.08
N GLY A 57 -8.71 -10.97 12.41
CA GLY A 57 -9.66 -11.63 11.50
C GLY A 57 -9.50 -11.34 10.01
N GLN A 58 -8.64 -10.40 9.59
CA GLN A 58 -8.42 -10.14 8.15
C GLN A 58 -7.12 -9.38 7.86
N ASN A 59 -6.63 -9.56 6.61
CA ASN A 59 -5.55 -8.79 6.03
C ASN A 59 -6.11 -7.81 4.98
N ILE A 60 -5.80 -6.53 5.13
CA ILE A 60 -6.31 -5.46 4.28
C ILE A 60 -5.14 -4.88 3.47
N ARG A 61 -5.29 -4.82 2.14
CA ARG A 61 -4.31 -4.17 1.27
C ARG A 61 -4.67 -2.70 1.10
N ILE A 62 -3.70 -1.82 1.38
CA ILE A 62 -3.86 -0.37 1.27
C ILE A 62 -2.89 0.13 0.22
N ALA A 63 -3.42 0.81 -0.80
CA ALA A 63 -2.61 1.37 -1.88
C ALA A 63 -1.53 2.30 -1.33
N TRP A 64 -0.30 2.13 -1.83
CA TRP A 64 0.86 2.90 -1.35
C TRP A 64 0.69 4.41 -1.53
N CYS A 65 0.01 4.84 -2.59
CA CYS A 65 -0.30 6.25 -2.85
C CYS A 65 -1.20 6.91 -1.79
N ARG A 66 -1.84 6.13 -0.90
CA ARG A 66 -2.66 6.62 0.21
C ARG A 66 -1.94 6.57 1.55
N VAL A 67 -0.62 6.32 1.54
CA VAL A 67 0.18 6.11 2.74
C VAL A 67 1.35 7.10 2.75
N GLY A 68 1.44 7.88 3.81
CA GLY A 68 2.62 8.65 4.17
C GLY A 68 3.48 7.90 5.18
N ILE A 69 4.73 8.32 5.31
CA ILE A 69 5.65 7.84 6.33
C ILE A 69 5.85 8.96 7.34
N ASP A 70 5.60 8.68 8.61
CA ASP A 70 5.93 9.58 9.72
C ASP A 70 7.39 9.33 10.11
N GLU A 71 8.32 10.10 9.53
CA GLU A 71 9.77 9.90 9.69
C GLU A 71 10.24 9.78 11.15
N PRO A 72 9.72 10.56 12.13
CA PRO A 72 10.17 10.47 13.52
C PRO A 72 9.86 9.12 14.17
N SER A 73 8.74 8.49 13.80
CA SER A 73 8.27 7.24 14.42
C SER A 73 8.46 6.01 13.52
N GLY A 74 8.77 6.22 12.23
CA GLY A 74 8.79 5.18 11.20
C GLY A 74 7.40 4.59 10.90
N ALA A 75 6.33 5.14 11.48
CA ALA A 75 4.97 4.65 11.30
C ALA A 75 4.42 5.04 9.92
N PHE A 76 3.51 4.23 9.40
CA PHE A 76 2.71 4.59 8.24
C PHE A 76 1.52 5.42 8.69
N ARG A 77 1.14 6.42 7.91
CA ARG A 77 -0.06 7.24 8.15
C ARG A 77 -0.94 7.24 6.92
N LEU A 78 -2.23 7.00 7.09
CA LEU A 78 -3.19 7.20 6.01
C LEU A 78 -3.22 8.67 5.61
N LEU A 79 -3.06 8.93 4.32
CA LEU A 79 -3.31 10.21 3.72
C LEU A 79 -4.82 10.31 3.50
N GLY A 80 -5.43 11.36 4.02
CA GLY A 80 -6.81 11.69 3.65
C GLY A 80 -6.84 12.18 2.21
N ASP A 81 -7.94 11.92 1.51
CA ASP A 81 -8.26 12.72 0.33
C ASP A 81 -8.46 14.16 0.81
N ALA A 82 -7.75 15.12 0.21
CA ALA A 82 -7.89 16.55 0.50
C ALA A 82 -9.23 17.14 -0.01
N GLY A 83 -10.34 16.39 0.15
CA GLY A 83 -11.56 16.57 -0.63
C GLY A 83 -12.88 16.60 0.13
N TYR A 84 -12.90 16.67 1.46
CA TYR A 84 -14.13 16.93 2.22
C TYR A 84 -13.85 17.83 3.42
N ASN A 85 -13.93 19.15 3.17
CA ASN A 85 -14.40 20.14 4.13
C ASN A 85 -15.90 20.32 3.92
#